data_AF-A0A5N9A219-F1
#
_entry.id   AF-A0A5N9A219-F1
#
_cell.length_a   1.000
_cell.length_b   1.000
_cell.length_c   1.000
_cell.angle_alpha   90.00
_cell.angle_beta   90.00
_cell.angle_gamma   90.00
#
_symmetry.space_group_name_H-M   'P 1'
#
loop_
_entity.id
_entity.type
_entity.pdbx_description
1 polymer ?
#
loop_
_entity_poly.entity_id
_entity_poly.type
_entity_poly.pdbx_seq_one_letter_code
_entity_poly.pdbx_strand_id
1 'polypeptide(L)'
;MGRAQDLLEKAMSNLKDLSNNSDFSDRCNDGLSRLDEQKDKFFFQSLAGLPSANKLFKATEKMISDPSDNNMNEIEGVIKEIEDKADAPGTVLT
;
A
#
# COMPACT_ATOMS: atom_id res chain seq x y z
N MET A 1 -4.29 7.27 -15.95
CA MET A 1 -3.77 6.71 -14.69
C MET A 1 -2.96 5.47 -15.02
N GLY A 2 -1.80 5.30 -14.40
CA GLY A 2 -0.96 4.12 -14.64
C GLY A 2 -1.54 2.89 -13.94
N ARG A 3 -1.37 1.68 -14.51
CA ARG A 3 -1.90 0.44 -13.92
C ARG A 3 -1.46 0.21 -12.46
N ALA A 4 -0.30 0.72 -12.07
CA ALA A 4 0.21 0.61 -10.70
C ALA A 4 -0.51 1.56 -9.73
N GLN A 5 -0.88 2.76 -10.17
CA GLN A 5 -1.73 3.69 -9.39
C GLN A 5 -3.12 3.09 -9.18
N ASP A 6 -3.74 2.54 -10.22
CA ASP A 6 -5.06 1.92 -10.10
C ASP A 6 -5.06 0.76 -9.08
N LEU A 7 -3.99 -0.05 -9.05
CA LEU A 7 -3.82 -1.14 -8.08
C LEU A 7 -3.56 -0.63 -6.67
N LEU A 8 -2.76 0.42 -6.54
CA LEU A 8 -2.47 1.06 -5.25
C LEU A 8 -3.74 1.67 -4.66
N GLU A 9 -4.53 2.40 -5.45
CA GLU A 9 -5.81 2.96 -5.03
C GLU A 9 -6.79 1.89 -4.58
N LYS A 10 -6.85 0.75 -5.28
CA LYS A 10 -7.66 -0.40 -4.84
C LYS A 10 -7.17 -0.97 -3.51
N ALA A 11 -5.85 -1.12 -3.33
CA ALA A 11 -5.29 -1.59 -2.07
C ALA A 11 -5.56 -0.60 -0.92
N MET A 12 -5.49 0.71 -1.19
CA MET A 12 -5.86 1.75 -0.24
C MET A 12 -7.36 1.70 0.09
N SER A 13 -8.24 1.45 -0.89
CA SER A 13 -9.66 1.24 -0.63
C SER A 13 -9.90 0.05 0.31
N ASN A 14 -9.22 -1.08 0.06
CA ASN A 14 -9.30 -2.26 0.92
C ASN A 14 -8.80 -1.97 2.34
N LEU A 15 -7.69 -1.24 2.49
CA LEU A 15 -7.16 -0.80 3.78
C LEU A 15 -8.13 0.13 4.51
N LYS A 16 -8.83 1.00 3.78
CA LYS A 16 -9.87 1.86 4.35
C LYS A 16 -11.06 1.05 4.84
N ASP A 17 -11.47 0.01 4.13
CA ASP A 17 -12.51 -0.89 4.59
C ASP A 17 -12.08 -1.65 5.86
N LEU A 18 -10.81 -2.10 5.89
CA LEU A 18 -10.20 -2.73 7.07
C LEU A 18 -10.07 -1.77 8.26
N SER A 19 -9.92 -0.46 8.03
CA SER A 19 -9.83 0.53 9.11
C SER A 19 -11.11 0.63 9.95
N ASN A 20 -12.23 0.11 9.45
CA ASN A 20 -13.46 -0.03 10.23
C ASN A 20 -13.36 -1.12 11.32
N ASN A 21 -12.37 -2.02 11.23
CA ASN A 21 -12.09 -3.00 12.28
C ASN A 21 -11.31 -2.33 13.42
N SER A 22 -11.88 -2.32 14.63
CA SER A 22 -11.30 -1.66 15.80
C SER A 22 -9.89 -2.13 16.13
N ASP A 23 -9.58 -3.41 15.88
CA ASP A 23 -8.31 -4.03 16.25
C ASP A 23 -7.15 -3.55 15.37
N PHE A 24 -7.44 -3.13 14.15
CA PHE A 24 -6.43 -2.75 13.15
C PHE A 24 -6.59 -1.31 12.64
N SER A 25 -7.55 -0.54 13.17
CA SER A 25 -7.90 0.78 12.65
C SER A 25 -6.70 1.74 12.65
N ASP A 26 -5.97 1.81 13.76
CA ASP A 26 -4.80 2.69 13.90
C ASP A 26 -3.71 2.33 12.88
N ARG A 27 -3.44 1.03 12.71
CA ARG A 27 -2.41 0.51 11.79
C ARG A 27 -2.83 0.72 10.33
N CYS A 28 -4.10 0.53 10.01
CA CYS A 28 -4.64 0.79 8.68
C CYS A 28 -4.59 2.29 8.34
N ASN A 29 -4.92 3.16 9.29
CA ASN A 29 -4.86 4.61 9.11
C ASN A 29 -3.41 5.11 8.92
N ASP A 30 -2.45 4.59 9.70
CA ASP A 30 -1.02 4.87 9.50
C ASP A 30 -0.56 4.43 8.11
N GLY A 31 -0.88 3.19 7.73
CA GLY A 31 -0.56 2.64 6.41
C GLY A 31 -1.15 3.46 5.27
N LEU A 32 -2.41 3.91 5.40
CA LEU A 32 -3.06 4.77 4.41
C LEU A 32 -2.36 6.11 4.27
N SER A 33 -2.02 6.78 5.37
CA SER A 33 -1.30 8.06 5.34
C SER A 33 0.03 7.93 4.61
N ARG A 34 0.77 6.87 4.92
CA ARG A 34 2.06 6.56 4.29
C ARG A 34 1.92 6.30 2.80
N LEU A 35 0.93 5.50 2.39
CA LEU A 35 0.67 5.23 0.97
C LEU A 35 0.20 6.45 0.20
N ASP A 36 -0.54 7.36 0.83
CA ASP A 36 -1.00 8.61 0.22
C ASP A 36 0.17 9.53 -0.18
N GLU A 37 1.25 9.53 0.60
CA GLU A 37 2.49 10.26 0.26
C GLU A 37 3.28 9.61 -0.90
N GLN A 38 3.12 8.29 -1.10
CA GLN A 38 3.82 7.56 -2.15
C GLN A 38 3.06 7.51 -3.48
N LYS A 39 1.71 7.55 -3.47
CA LYS A 39 0.87 7.30 -4.66
C LYS A 39 1.16 8.22 -5.86
N ASP A 40 1.59 9.44 -5.57
CA ASP A 40 1.85 10.48 -6.57
C ASP A 40 3.30 10.44 -7.10
N LYS A 41 4.19 9.65 -6.47
CA LYS A 41 5.59 9.51 -6.89
C LYS A 41 5.72 8.79 -8.24
N PHE A 42 6.79 9.10 -8.97
CA PHE A 42 7.07 8.53 -10.29
C PHE A 42 7.18 7.01 -10.25
N PHE A 43 7.57 6.44 -9.10
CA PHE A 43 7.58 5.00 -8.88
C PHE A 43 6.27 4.32 -9.32
N PHE A 44 5.12 4.86 -8.92
CA PHE A 44 3.79 4.33 -9.28
C PHE A 44 3.27 4.84 -10.62
N GLN A 45 3.81 5.93 -11.16
CA GLN A 45 3.55 6.33 -12.55
C GLN A 45 4.28 5.40 -13.55
N SER A 46 5.42 4.85 -13.15
CA SER A 46 6.21 3.90 -13.93
C SER A 46 5.73 2.45 -13.77
N LEU A 47 6.19 1.56 -14.67
CA LEU A 47 5.95 0.11 -14.55
C LEU A 47 6.67 -0.52 -13.32
N ALA A 48 7.59 0.19 -12.68
CA ALA A 48 8.34 -0.31 -11.53
C ALA A 48 7.49 -0.45 -10.26
N GLY A 49 6.45 0.38 -10.11
CA GLY A 49 5.52 0.32 -8.98
C GLY A 49 4.48 -0.80 -9.07
N LEU A 50 4.28 -1.38 -10.25
CA LEU A 50 3.25 -2.39 -10.50
C LEU A 50 3.40 -3.65 -9.62
N PRO A 51 4.59 -4.25 -9.47
CA PRO A 51 4.77 -5.42 -8.61
C PRO A 51 4.49 -5.11 -7.14
N SER A 52 4.91 -3.94 -6.65
CA SER A 52 4.68 -3.53 -5.26
C SER A 52 3.21 -3.24 -4.99
N ALA A 53 2.51 -2.54 -5.89
CA ALA A 53 1.07 -2.31 -5.79
C ALA A 53 0.29 -3.63 -5.76
N ASN A 54 0.66 -4.59 -6.62
CA ASN A 54 0.02 -5.91 -6.67
C ASN A 54 0.28 -6.74 -5.39
N LYS A 55 1.50 -6.68 -4.83
CA LYS A 55 1.80 -7.31 -3.53
C LYS A 55 0.91 -6.74 -2.43
N LEU A 56 0.83 -5.41 -2.34
CA LEU A 56 0.01 -4.75 -1.32
C LEU A 56 -1.46 -5.11 -1.49
N PHE A 57 -1.99 -5.03 -2.71
CA PHE A 57 -3.36 -5.40 -3.03
C PHE A 57 -3.68 -6.82 -2.54
N LYS A 58 -2.85 -7.81 -2.88
CA LYS A 58 -3.03 -9.20 -2.41
C LYS A 58 -2.95 -9.34 -0.89
N ALA A 59 -2.04 -8.62 -0.24
CA ALA A 59 -1.94 -8.64 1.22
C ALA A 59 -3.21 -8.07 1.87
N THR A 60 -3.76 -6.98 1.32
CA THR A 60 -5.03 -6.41 1.79
C THR A 60 -6.23 -7.32 1.55
N GLU A 61 -6.33 -8.00 0.41
CA GLU A 61 -7.39 -9.00 0.16
C GLU A 61 -7.32 -10.17 1.14
N LYS A 62 -6.09 -10.64 1.43
CA LYS A 62 -5.84 -11.68 2.41
C LYS A 62 -6.26 -11.24 3.81
N MET A 63 -5.95 -10.00 4.21
CA MET A 63 -6.36 -9.44 5.51
C MET A 63 -7.88 -9.25 5.62
N ILE A 64 -8.57 -8.88 4.54
CA ILE A 64 -10.05 -8.83 4.51
C ILE A 64 -10.64 -10.22 4.73
N SER A 65 -10.05 -11.24 4.09
CA SER A 65 -10.56 -12.61 4.15
C SER A 65 -10.20 -13.33 5.46
N ASP A 66 -9.04 -12.99 6.04
CA ASP A 66 -8.47 -13.60 7.24
C ASP A 66 -7.76 -12.52 8.09
N PRO A 67 -8.50 -11.77 8.92
CA PRO A 67 -7.92 -10.72 9.74
C PRO A 67 -7.02 -11.31 10.83
N SER A 68 -5.73 -11.03 10.78
CA SER A 68 -4.77 -11.49 11.79
C SER A 68 -3.58 -10.53 11.90
N ASP A 69 -2.93 -10.50 13.07
CA ASP A 69 -1.72 -9.70 13.26
C ASP A 69 -0.60 -10.08 12.29
N ASN A 70 -0.48 -11.36 11.94
CA ASN A 70 0.51 -11.82 10.96
C ASN A 70 0.26 -11.22 9.58
N ASN A 71 -1.00 -11.17 9.13
CA ASN A 71 -1.37 -10.59 7.85
C ASN A 71 -1.22 -9.06 7.88
N MET A 72 -1.51 -8.41 9.01
CA MET A 72 -1.28 -6.97 9.18
C MET A 72 0.22 -6.62 9.17
N ASN A 73 1.05 -7.41 9.85
CA ASN A 73 2.51 -7.26 9.81
C ASN A 73 3.06 -7.43 8.39
N GLU A 74 2.48 -8.34 7.61
CA GLU A 74 2.82 -8.53 6.19
C GLU A 74 2.49 -7.26 5.37
N ILE A 75 1.31 -6.66 5.58
CA ILE A 75 0.92 -5.40 4.94
C ILE A 75 1.91 -4.28 5.28
N GLU A 76 2.24 -4.09 6.56
CA GLU A 76 3.18 -3.05 6.98
C GLU A 76 4.58 -3.25 6.38
N GLY A 77 5.03 -4.50 6.30
CA GLY A 77 6.27 -4.85 5.61
C GLY A 77 6.25 -4.44 4.13
N VAL A 78 5.14 -4.68 3.44
CA VAL A 78 4.97 -4.28 2.03
C VAL A 78 4.90 -2.76 1.88
N ILE A 79 4.24 -2.04 2.79
CA ILE A 79 4.19 -0.57 2.78
C ILE A 79 5.60 0.00 2.96
N LYS A 80 6.39 -0.56 3.88
CA LYS A 80 7.79 -0.15 4.05
C LYS A 80 8.65 -0.45 2.82
N GLU A 81 8.49 -1.62 2.19
CA GLU A 81 9.15 -1.92 0.91
C GLU A 81 8.77 -0.94 -0.20
N ILE A 82 7.51 -0.47 -0.20
CA ILE A 82 7.02 0.54 -1.14
C ILE A 82 7.74 1.86 -0.89
N GLU A 83 7.79 2.32 0.35
CA GLU A 83 8.46 3.57 0.70
C GLU A 83 9.94 3.54 0.33
N ASP A 84 10.67 2.49 0.73
CA ASP A 84 12.10 2.36 0.44
C ASP A 84 12.39 2.43 -1.07
N LYS A 85 11.46 1.93 -1.91
CA LYS A 85 11.59 1.97 -3.38
C LYS A 85 11.07 3.27 -4.00
N ALA A 86 9.99 3.81 -3.47
CA ALA A 86 9.37 5.03 -3.95
C ALA A 86 10.15 6.28 -3.53
N ASP A 87 10.97 6.19 -2.48
CA ASP A 87 11.88 7.24 -2.00
C ASP A 87 13.31 7.10 -2.56
N ALA A 88 13.54 6.10 -3.41
CA ALA A 88 14.83 5.92 -4.07
C ALA A 88 15.19 7.14 -4.97
N PRO A 89 16.47 7.53 -5.06
CA PRO A 89 16.89 8.60 -5.95
C PRO A 89 16.48 8.30 -7.41
N GLY A 90 15.70 9.19 -8.02
CA GLY A 90 15.19 9.03 -9.39
C GLY A 90 13.73 8.56 -9.50
N THR A 91 13.05 8.27 -8.39
CA THR A 91 11.61 7.98 -8.36
C THR A 91 10.75 9.09 -7.73
N VAL A 92 11.40 10.11 -7.16
CA VAL A 92 10.79 11.36 -6.70
C VAL A 92 10.87 12.39 -7.82
N LEU A 93 9.74 12.94 -8.25
CA LEU A 93 9.73 14.10 -9.15
C LEU A 93 10.28 15.30 -8.39
N THR A 94 11.51 15.71 -8.73
CA THR A 94 12.11 16.97 -8.27
C THR A 94 11.38 18.17 -8.84
#